data_AF-A0A150GPQ8-F1
#
_entry.id   AF-A0A150GPQ8-F1
#
_cell.length_a   1.000
_cell.length_b   1.000
_cell.length_c   1.000
_cell.angle_alpha   90.00
_cell.angle_beta   90.00
_cell.angle_gamma   90.00
#
_symmetry.space_group_name_H-M   'P 1'
#
loop_
_entity.id
_entity.type
_entity.pdbx_description
1 polymer ?
#
loop_
_entity_poly.entity_id
_entity_poly.type
_entity_poly.pdbx_seq_one_letter_code
_entity_poly.pdbx_strand_id
1 'polypeptide(L)'
;MPVAAASGEWGGPPTWQALQLQGAIAPAGVPPLPTVLAFCPGPDGEVRELTQEATEQLKRLTTAEFRMLWRHMCMQAGLLVPAAEALGPGSTQNARLERFLSRIISYISKVLLLSPEPYLRSLNVNLETGRQERPGDDFWASIGAAIKFTPEQLEEVGSLCTVLEQKVAPVLQERSALMQQLSVLMAAVTGHSSRCTTNNAVEAYSAVDDLADRLQRNALKERFAHGDTGAFLCWSVMNPLQLGKSLTACYPYIPDSVAIMQSVSATRRRQPQLAPGCSD
;
A
#
# COMPACT_ATOMS: atom_id res chain seq x y z
N MET A 1 30.66 -28.98 17.94
CA MET A 1 30.94 -28.84 16.50
C MET A 1 30.65 -27.40 16.13
N PRO A 2 31.62 -26.61 15.66
CA PRO A 2 31.39 -25.21 15.32
C PRO A 2 30.81 -25.12 13.91
N VAL A 3 29.72 -24.37 13.76
CA VAL A 3 29.10 -24.04 12.48
C VAL A 3 29.83 -22.83 11.92
N ALA A 4 30.52 -23.02 10.79
CA ALA A 4 31.19 -21.94 10.07
C ALA A 4 30.14 -21.00 9.45
N ALA A 5 30.21 -19.71 9.80
CA ALA A 5 29.41 -18.67 9.17
C ALA A 5 30.04 -18.30 7.81
N ALA A 6 29.31 -18.55 6.73
CA ALA A 6 29.68 -18.09 5.41
C ALA A 6 29.39 -16.58 5.30
N SER A 7 30.45 -15.78 5.29
CA SER A 7 30.43 -14.37 4.91
C SER A 7 30.25 -14.24 3.41
N GLY A 8 29.00 -14.22 2.95
CA GLY A 8 28.67 -13.80 1.59
C GLY A 8 28.74 -12.28 1.50
N GLU A 9 29.72 -11.77 0.75
CA GLU A 9 29.79 -10.37 0.32
C GLU A 9 28.59 -10.09 -0.60
N TRP A 10 27.52 -9.54 -0.04
CA TRP A 10 26.46 -8.93 -0.82
C TRP A 10 26.98 -7.60 -1.34
N GLY A 11 27.28 -7.54 -2.64
CA GLY A 11 27.55 -6.28 -3.33
C GLY A 11 26.47 -5.27 -2.99
N GLY A 12 26.86 -4.18 -2.32
CA GLY A 12 25.94 -3.12 -1.94
C GLY A 12 25.18 -2.59 -3.17
N PRO A 13 23.90 -2.19 -3.01
CA PRO A 13 23.15 -1.65 -4.14
C PRO A 13 23.88 -0.41 -4.70
N PRO A 14 23.95 -0.24 -6.03
CA PRO A 14 24.55 0.94 -6.62
C PRO A 14 23.86 2.19 -6.05
N THR A 15 24.65 3.15 -5.59
CA THR A 15 24.16 4.42 -5.04
C THR A 15 23.45 5.21 -6.13
N TRP A 16 22.13 5.10 -6.17
CA TRP A 16 21.23 5.71 -7.17
C TRP A 16 21.33 7.24 -7.28
N GLN A 17 21.89 7.92 -6.27
CA GLN A 17 22.18 9.35 -6.30
C GLN A 17 23.11 9.75 -7.47
N ALA A 18 23.96 8.84 -7.97
CA ALA A 18 24.83 9.10 -9.12
C ALA A 18 24.08 9.12 -10.47
N LEU A 19 22.92 8.46 -10.57
CA LEU A 19 22.16 8.32 -11.82
C LEU A 19 21.19 9.47 -12.10
N GLN A 20 20.80 10.24 -11.08
CA GLN A 20 19.76 11.27 -11.22
C GLN A 20 20.28 12.68 -11.52
N LEU A 21 21.56 12.95 -11.32
CA LEU A 21 22.16 14.26 -11.55
C LEU A 21 22.70 14.46 -12.98
N GLN A 22 22.54 13.48 -13.88
CA GLN A 22 23.08 13.56 -15.24
C GLN A 22 21.97 13.68 -16.29
N GLY A 23 21.57 14.93 -16.55
CA GLY A 23 21.07 15.34 -17.87
C GLY A 23 22.19 15.43 -18.93
N ALA A 24 23.40 14.96 -18.60
CA ALA A 24 24.53 14.85 -19.50
C ALA A 24 24.63 13.41 -20.02
N ILE A 25 24.89 13.29 -21.32
CA ILE A 25 25.15 12.05 -22.09
C ILE A 25 25.72 10.96 -21.19
N ALA A 26 24.89 9.95 -20.86
CA ALA A 26 25.32 8.84 -20.01
C ALA A 26 26.54 8.15 -20.64
N PRO A 27 27.61 7.85 -19.88
CA PRO A 27 28.76 7.13 -20.40
C PRO A 27 28.31 5.77 -20.96
N ALA A 28 28.86 5.40 -22.12
CA ALA A 28 28.59 4.12 -22.77
C ALA A 28 28.89 2.97 -21.79
N GLY A 29 27.86 2.24 -21.36
CA GLY A 29 27.99 1.10 -20.45
C GLY A 29 27.05 1.09 -19.24
N VAL A 30 26.27 2.14 -19.00
CA VAL A 30 25.24 2.11 -17.96
C VAL A 30 24.05 1.27 -18.46
N PRO A 31 23.65 0.20 -17.75
CA PRO A 31 22.45 -0.55 -18.13
C PRO A 31 21.24 0.39 -18.20
N PRO A 32 20.37 0.24 -19.21
CA PRO A 32 19.19 1.08 -19.33
C PRO A 32 18.36 1.01 -18.06
N LEU A 33 17.88 2.16 -17.58
CA LEU A 33 16.96 2.23 -16.45
C LEU A 33 15.81 1.23 -16.71
N PRO A 34 15.45 0.39 -15.74
CA PRO A 34 14.31 -0.51 -15.88
C PRO A 34 13.09 0.25 -16.36
N THR A 35 12.42 -0.27 -17.39
CA THR A 35 11.32 0.43 -18.08
C THR A 35 10.24 0.89 -17.12
N VAL A 36 10.05 0.16 -16.02
CA VAL A 36 9.11 0.53 -14.95
C VAL A 36 9.41 1.92 -14.34
N LEU A 37 10.68 2.31 -14.22
CA LEU A 37 11.08 3.61 -13.69
C LEU A 37 10.81 4.75 -14.66
N ALA A 38 10.76 4.47 -15.97
CA ALA A 38 10.38 5.45 -16.98
C ALA A 38 8.93 5.94 -16.80
N PHE A 39 8.12 5.23 -16.00
CA PHE A 39 6.77 5.65 -15.62
C PHE A 39 6.72 6.57 -14.41
N CYS A 40 7.79 6.65 -13.61
CA CYS A 40 7.83 7.62 -12.53
C CYS A 40 7.88 9.02 -13.15
N PRO A 41 7.04 9.97 -12.71
CA PRO A 41 7.18 11.35 -13.13
C PRO A 41 8.60 11.85 -12.84
N GLY A 42 9.14 12.60 -13.80
CA GLY A 42 10.35 13.39 -13.56
C GLY A 42 10.11 14.38 -12.42
N PRO A 43 11.18 14.98 -11.89
CA PRO A 43 11.05 15.81 -10.69
C PRO A 43 10.17 17.04 -10.94
N ASP A 44 10.07 17.54 -12.18
CA ASP A 44 9.17 18.65 -12.58
C ASP A 44 7.71 18.25 -12.79
N GLY A 45 7.38 16.97 -12.58
CA GLY A 45 6.03 16.45 -12.77
C GLY A 45 5.61 16.39 -14.25
N GLU A 46 6.57 16.26 -15.17
CA GLU A 46 6.28 16.16 -16.60
C GLU A 46 5.32 15.00 -16.87
N VAL A 47 4.25 15.30 -17.62
CA VAL A 47 3.21 14.34 -17.96
C VAL A 47 3.64 13.58 -19.19
N ARG A 48 4.15 12.36 -19.00
CA ARG A 48 4.24 11.40 -20.11
C ARG A 48 2.87 10.77 -20.32
N GLU A 49 2.33 10.87 -21.52
CA GLU A 49 1.14 10.09 -21.85
C GLU A 49 1.46 8.59 -21.73
N LEU A 50 0.52 7.83 -21.16
CA LEU A 50 0.66 6.38 -21.12
C LEU A 50 0.32 5.87 -22.52
N THR A 51 1.35 5.55 -23.28
CA THR A 51 1.20 4.91 -24.58
C THR A 51 0.50 3.55 -24.45
N GLN A 52 -0.01 3.02 -25.56
CA GLN A 52 -0.55 1.66 -25.58
C GLN A 52 0.50 0.64 -25.14
N GLU A 53 1.75 0.82 -25.57
CA GLU A 53 2.88 -0.01 -25.15
C GLU A 53 3.10 0.04 -23.63
N ALA A 54 3.09 1.24 -23.05
CA ALA A 54 3.21 1.43 -21.61
C ALA A 54 2.09 0.72 -20.82
N THR A 55 0.87 0.72 -21.39
CA THR A 55 -0.28 0.02 -20.82
C THR A 55 -0.10 -1.50 -20.87
N GLU A 56 0.42 -2.05 -21.96
CA GLU A 56 0.73 -3.48 -22.07
C GLU A 56 1.86 -3.90 -21.12
N GLN A 57 2.86 -3.04 -20.92
CA GLN A 57 3.92 -3.27 -19.94
C GLN A 57 3.36 -3.27 -18.52
N LEU A 58 2.44 -2.35 -18.19
CA LEU A 58 1.76 -2.31 -16.90
C LEU A 58 1.00 -3.59 -16.57
N LYS A 59 0.33 -4.22 -17.56
CA LYS A 59 -0.36 -5.50 -17.38
C LYS A 59 0.59 -6.64 -17.01
N ARG A 60 1.87 -6.53 -17.38
CA ARG A 60 2.92 -7.54 -17.16
C ARG A 60 3.84 -7.20 -15.99
N LEU A 61 3.53 -6.13 -15.25
CA LEU A 61 4.34 -5.68 -14.13
C LEU A 61 4.55 -6.81 -13.12
N THR A 62 5.80 -7.01 -12.70
CA THR A 62 6.15 -7.99 -11.67
C THR A 62 6.18 -7.33 -10.28
N THR A 63 6.11 -8.16 -9.23
CA THR A 63 6.28 -7.69 -7.85
C THR A 63 7.62 -6.97 -7.63
N ALA A 64 8.72 -7.48 -8.21
CA ALA A 64 10.04 -6.87 -8.05
C ALA A 64 10.12 -5.48 -8.71
N GLU A 65 9.57 -5.33 -9.92
CA GLU A 65 9.50 -4.04 -10.62
C GLU A 65 8.62 -3.03 -9.87
N PHE A 66 7.47 -3.47 -9.36
CA PHE A 66 6.61 -2.60 -8.56
C PHE A 66 7.32 -2.11 -7.29
N ARG A 67 8.02 -2.99 -6.57
CA ARG A 67 8.80 -2.61 -5.37
C ARG A 67 9.91 -1.62 -5.69
N MET A 68 10.61 -1.81 -6.81
CA MET A 68 11.64 -0.89 -7.29
C MET A 68 11.05 0.48 -7.60
N LEU A 69 9.90 0.50 -8.28
CA LEU A 69 9.18 1.73 -8.57
C LEU A 69 8.73 2.45 -7.29
N TRP A 70 8.15 1.72 -6.34
CA TRP A 70 7.71 2.27 -5.07
C TRP A 70 8.86 2.94 -4.31
N ARG A 71 10.01 2.25 -4.21
CA ARG A 71 11.22 2.82 -3.58
C ARG A 71 11.63 4.12 -4.28
N HIS A 72 11.62 4.14 -5.61
CA HIS A 72 11.98 5.32 -6.38
C HIS A 72 11.00 6.48 -6.15
N MET A 73 9.70 6.19 -6.12
CA MET A 73 8.64 7.15 -5.80
C MET A 73 8.83 7.77 -4.41
N CYS A 74 9.06 6.96 -3.37
CA CYS A 74 9.33 7.44 -2.01
C CYS A 74 10.59 8.30 -1.95
N MET A 75 11.66 7.91 -2.66
CA MET A 75 12.90 8.68 -2.71
C MET A 75 12.68 10.06 -3.36
N GLN A 76 11.96 10.12 -4.48
CA GLN A 76 11.62 11.39 -5.13
C GLN A 76 10.72 12.27 -4.26
N ALA A 77 9.69 11.69 -3.64
CA ALA A 77 8.85 12.39 -2.68
C ALA A 77 9.70 12.94 -1.52
N GLY A 78 10.69 12.19 -1.05
CA GLY A 78 11.60 12.58 0.02
C GLY A 78 12.45 13.82 -0.29
N LEU A 79 12.70 14.11 -1.58
CA LEU A 79 13.37 15.33 -2.02
C LEU A 79 12.41 16.51 -2.15
N LEU A 80 11.17 16.25 -2.60
CA LEU A 80 10.18 17.30 -2.86
C LEU A 80 9.47 17.79 -1.59
N VAL A 81 9.17 16.89 -0.65
CA VAL A 81 8.41 17.19 0.57
C VAL A 81 9.09 18.24 1.44
N PRO A 82 10.40 18.15 1.77
CA PRO A 82 11.05 19.16 2.61
C PRO A 82 11.06 20.55 1.95
N ALA A 83 11.24 20.61 0.63
CA ALA A 83 11.23 21.88 -0.11
C ALA A 83 9.83 22.52 -0.14
N ALA A 84 8.78 21.71 -0.34
CA ALA A 84 7.39 22.18 -0.28
C ALA A 84 7.00 22.60 1.14
N GLU A 85 7.42 21.87 2.18
CA GLU A 85 7.17 22.24 3.58
C GLU A 85 7.85 23.55 3.96
N ALA A 86 9.12 23.74 3.56
CA ALA A 86 9.89 24.94 3.91
C ALA A 86 9.34 26.21 3.26
N LEU A 87 8.82 26.12 2.03
CA LEU A 87 8.32 27.28 1.28
C LEU A 87 6.80 27.45 1.36
N GLY A 88 6.10 26.44 1.84
CA GLY A 88 4.68 26.50 2.13
C GLY A 88 3.75 26.46 0.91
N PRO A 89 2.43 26.50 1.16
CA PRO A 89 1.40 26.49 0.12
C PRO A 89 1.55 27.66 -0.87
N GLY A 90 1.24 27.41 -2.14
CA GLY A 90 1.33 28.41 -3.22
C GLY A 90 2.73 28.61 -3.81
N SER A 91 3.77 28.07 -3.19
CA SER A 91 5.13 28.05 -3.76
C SER A 91 5.24 27.18 -5.00
N THR A 92 6.25 27.43 -5.85
CA THR A 92 6.52 26.59 -7.03
C THR A 92 6.92 25.16 -6.63
N GLN A 93 7.55 24.99 -5.46
CA GLN A 93 7.94 23.71 -4.89
C GLN A 93 6.74 22.91 -4.41
N ASN A 94 5.76 23.56 -3.76
CA ASN A 94 4.50 22.92 -3.43
C ASN A 94 3.74 22.48 -4.69
N ALA A 95 3.64 23.36 -5.71
CA ALA A 95 3.02 23.02 -6.98
C ALA A 95 3.73 21.86 -7.73
N ARG A 96 5.05 21.73 -7.54
CA ARG A 96 5.85 20.61 -8.08
C ARG A 96 5.52 19.29 -7.37
N LEU A 97 5.44 19.32 -6.02
CA LEU A 97 5.03 18.16 -5.23
C LEU A 97 3.61 17.71 -5.61
N GLU A 98 2.66 18.64 -5.73
CA GLU A 98 1.27 18.35 -6.12
C GLU A 98 1.16 17.62 -7.46
N ARG A 99 1.87 18.12 -8.47
CA ARG A 99 1.93 17.49 -9.80
C ARG A 99 2.53 16.09 -9.73
N PHE A 100 3.63 15.95 -9.01
CA PHE A 100 4.32 14.67 -8.81
C PHE A 100 3.40 13.63 -8.12
N LEU A 101 2.75 14.00 -7.03
CA LEU A 101 1.83 13.12 -6.28
C LEU A 101 0.60 12.74 -7.09
N SER A 102 -0.05 13.71 -7.73
CA SER A 102 -1.21 13.46 -8.60
C SER A 102 -0.87 12.42 -9.66
N ARG A 103 0.35 12.50 -10.21
CA ARG A 103 0.80 11.58 -11.24
C ARG A 103 1.13 10.19 -10.70
N ILE A 104 1.83 10.10 -9.57
CA ILE A 104 2.11 8.82 -8.92
C ILE A 104 0.81 8.10 -8.59
N ILE A 105 -0.15 8.79 -7.97
CA ILE A 105 -1.37 8.10 -7.59
C ILE A 105 -2.16 7.70 -8.84
N SER A 106 -2.24 8.55 -9.86
CA SER A 106 -2.85 8.18 -11.15
C SER A 106 -2.20 6.93 -11.76
N TYR A 107 -0.90 6.73 -11.56
CA TYR A 107 -0.19 5.54 -11.99
C TYR A 107 -0.47 4.33 -11.10
N ILE A 108 -0.40 4.48 -9.77
CA ILE A 108 -0.74 3.42 -8.81
C ILE A 108 -2.17 2.93 -9.03
N SER A 109 -3.13 3.82 -9.28
CA SER A 109 -4.50 3.45 -9.64
C SER A 109 -4.56 2.57 -10.90
N LYS A 110 -3.70 2.82 -11.89
CA LYS A 110 -3.62 1.97 -13.10
C LYS A 110 -2.95 0.63 -12.83
N VAL A 111 -1.92 0.59 -11.99
CA VAL A 111 -1.34 -0.69 -11.52
C VAL A 111 -2.41 -1.50 -10.80
N LEU A 112 -3.15 -0.89 -9.88
CA LEU A 112 -4.23 -1.56 -9.15
C LEU A 112 -5.33 -2.09 -10.09
N LEU A 113 -5.61 -1.39 -11.19
CA LEU A 113 -6.60 -1.80 -12.18
C LEU A 113 -6.10 -2.91 -13.12
N LEU A 114 -4.86 -2.80 -13.63
CA LEU A 114 -4.33 -3.66 -14.70
C LEU A 114 -3.53 -4.85 -14.18
N SER A 115 -2.86 -4.70 -13.04
CA SER A 115 -1.96 -5.69 -12.44
C SER A 115 -1.96 -5.54 -10.90
N PRO A 116 -3.09 -5.86 -10.23
CA PRO A 116 -3.20 -5.70 -8.79
C PRO A 116 -2.23 -6.57 -7.98
N GLU A 117 -1.82 -7.71 -8.51
CA GLU A 117 -1.04 -8.73 -7.79
C GLU A 117 0.34 -8.22 -7.29
N PRO A 118 1.18 -7.54 -8.12
CA PRO A 118 2.40 -6.88 -7.66
C PRO A 118 2.23 -5.97 -6.44
N TYR A 119 1.17 -5.16 -6.41
CA TYR A 119 0.86 -4.28 -5.29
C TYR A 119 0.52 -5.10 -4.05
N LEU A 120 -0.41 -6.05 -4.18
CA LEU A 120 -0.87 -6.88 -3.06
C LEU A 120 0.25 -7.70 -2.44
N ARG A 121 1.10 -8.33 -3.26
CA ARG A 121 2.28 -9.09 -2.78
C ARG A 121 3.37 -8.22 -2.17
N SER A 122 3.26 -6.92 -2.30
CA SER A 122 4.19 -5.98 -1.68
C SER A 122 3.63 -5.36 -0.40
N LEU A 123 2.34 -5.55 -0.11
CA LEU A 123 1.78 -5.25 1.19
C LEU A 123 2.43 -6.16 2.25
N ASN A 124 2.76 -5.58 3.41
CA ASN A 124 3.45 -6.28 4.51
C ASN A 124 4.80 -6.90 4.10
N VAL A 125 5.54 -6.20 3.24
CA VAL A 125 6.93 -6.55 2.91
C VAL A 125 7.80 -5.35 3.21
N ASN A 126 8.84 -5.56 4.01
CA ASN A 126 9.88 -4.57 4.20
C ASN A 126 10.72 -4.50 2.92
N LEU A 127 10.66 -3.38 2.20
CA LEU A 127 11.28 -3.26 0.89
C LEU A 127 12.80 -3.18 0.93
N GLU A 128 13.41 -2.97 2.09
CA GLU A 128 14.87 -3.02 2.25
C GLU A 128 15.37 -4.44 2.48
N THR A 129 14.66 -5.20 3.31
CA THR A 129 15.07 -6.57 3.66
C THR A 129 14.47 -7.63 2.74
N GLY A 130 13.41 -7.30 2.01
CA GLY A 130 12.63 -8.22 1.18
C GLY A 130 11.78 -9.21 1.99
N ARG A 131 11.74 -9.10 3.32
CA ARG A 131 11.04 -10.04 4.20
C ARG A 131 9.57 -9.67 4.35
N GLN A 132 8.73 -10.71 4.46
CA GLN A 132 7.34 -10.54 4.86
C GLN A 132 7.33 -10.09 6.33
N GLU A 133 6.87 -8.87 6.56
CA GLU A 133 6.89 -8.21 7.85
C GLU A 133 5.71 -7.24 7.91
N ARG A 134 4.88 -7.39 8.96
CA ARG A 134 3.80 -6.44 9.24
C ARG A 134 4.34 -5.37 10.19
N PRO A 135 4.33 -4.08 9.83
CA PRO A 135 4.75 -3.03 10.75
C PRO A 135 3.83 -3.00 11.98
N GLY A 136 4.40 -2.80 13.16
CA GLY A 136 3.65 -2.68 14.41
C GLY A 136 2.85 -1.38 14.50
N ASP A 137 1.91 -1.31 15.44
CA ASP A 137 1.02 -0.16 15.61
C ASP A 137 1.77 1.15 15.90
N ASP A 138 2.89 1.08 16.65
CA ASP A 138 3.74 2.25 16.94
C ASP A 138 4.34 2.87 15.68
N PHE A 139 4.64 2.05 14.66
CA PHE A 139 5.11 2.55 13.37
C PHE A 139 4.02 3.39 12.69
N TRP A 140 2.80 2.86 12.57
CA TRP A 140 1.68 3.58 11.96
C TRP A 140 1.24 4.81 12.77
N ALA A 141 1.32 4.76 14.10
CA ALA A 141 1.10 5.90 14.97
C ALA A 141 2.12 7.01 14.72
N SER A 142 3.40 6.67 14.53
CA SER A 142 4.45 7.64 14.21
C SER A 142 4.20 8.35 12.86
N ILE A 143 3.67 7.62 11.86
CA ILE A 143 3.28 8.18 10.57
C ILE A 143 2.09 9.10 10.73
N GLY A 144 1.07 8.68 11.48
CA GLY A 144 -0.08 9.51 11.83
C GLY A 144 0.34 10.85 12.45
N ALA A 145 1.33 10.83 13.36
CA ALA A 145 1.90 12.03 13.95
C ALA A 145 2.68 12.89 12.93
N ALA A 146 3.45 12.26 12.03
CA ALA A 146 4.23 12.96 11.00
C ALA A 146 3.36 13.68 9.97
N ILE A 147 2.16 13.16 9.67
CA ILE A 147 1.21 13.78 8.74
C ILE A 147 0.72 15.14 9.27
N LYS A 148 0.61 15.33 10.59
CA LYS A 148 0.09 16.56 11.23
C LYS A 148 -1.32 16.91 10.71
N PHE A 149 -2.29 16.03 10.94
CA PHE A 149 -3.70 16.29 10.64
C PHE A 149 -4.23 17.50 11.45
N THR A 150 -5.12 18.29 10.85
CA THR A 150 -5.88 19.33 11.57
C THR A 150 -6.99 18.69 12.43
N PRO A 151 -7.55 19.42 13.41
CA PRO A 151 -8.67 18.92 14.20
C PRO A 151 -9.86 18.45 13.35
N GLU A 152 -10.20 19.19 12.29
CA GLU A 152 -11.28 18.86 11.37
C GLU A 152 -10.99 17.57 10.60
N GLN A 153 -9.76 17.43 10.07
CA GLN A 153 -9.34 16.20 9.40
C GLN A 153 -9.34 15.00 10.36
N LEU A 154 -9.01 15.19 11.64
CA LEU A 154 -9.09 14.13 12.64
C LEU A 154 -10.55 13.69 12.91
N GLU A 155 -11.53 14.57 12.77
CA GLU A 155 -12.96 14.23 12.83
C GLU A 155 -13.40 13.44 11.59
N GLU A 156 -12.93 13.83 10.41
CA GLU A 156 -13.15 13.09 9.17
C GLU A 156 -12.54 11.68 9.26
N VAL A 157 -11.29 11.55 9.73
CA VAL A 157 -10.63 10.25 9.95
C VAL A 157 -11.44 9.36 10.92
N GLY A 158 -11.95 9.95 12.01
CA GLY A 158 -12.81 9.22 12.96
C GLY A 158 -14.13 8.75 12.32
N SER A 159 -14.72 9.59 11.47
CA SER A 159 -15.93 9.25 10.71
C SER A 159 -15.65 8.13 9.70
N LEU A 160 -14.52 8.17 9.00
CA LEU A 160 -14.07 7.12 8.09
C LEU A 160 -13.84 5.78 8.80
N CYS A 161 -13.26 5.80 10.00
CA CYS A 161 -13.11 4.57 10.81
C CYS A 161 -14.47 3.94 11.12
N THR A 162 -15.45 4.75 11.50
CA THR A 162 -16.82 4.28 11.77
C THR A 162 -17.45 3.66 10.52
N VAL A 163 -17.34 4.33 9.36
CA VAL A 163 -17.87 3.81 8.09
C VAL A 163 -17.18 2.51 7.67
N LEU A 164 -15.86 2.44 7.85
CA LEU A 164 -15.08 1.25 7.55
C LEU A 164 -15.52 0.08 8.43
N GLU A 165 -15.67 0.30 9.73
CA GLU A 165 -16.14 -0.71 10.68
C GLU A 165 -17.53 -1.23 10.29
N GLN A 166 -18.47 -0.33 9.97
CA GLN A 166 -19.81 -0.70 9.52
C GLN A 166 -19.80 -1.54 8.23
N LYS A 167 -18.87 -1.28 7.29
CA LYS A 167 -18.73 -2.04 6.05
C LYS A 167 -18.04 -3.39 6.26
N VAL A 168 -16.98 -3.43 7.08
CA VAL A 168 -16.08 -4.60 7.22
C VAL A 168 -16.58 -5.60 8.26
N ALA A 169 -17.20 -5.15 9.36
CA ALA A 169 -17.72 -6.05 10.40
C ALA A 169 -18.65 -7.16 9.85
N PRO A 170 -19.69 -6.88 9.03
CA PRO A 170 -20.53 -7.93 8.47
C PRO A 170 -19.77 -8.85 7.50
N VAL A 171 -18.77 -8.31 6.78
CA VAL A 171 -17.93 -9.09 5.85
C VAL A 171 -17.07 -10.09 6.63
N LEU A 172 -16.47 -9.68 7.75
CA LEU A 172 -15.69 -10.57 8.62
C LEU A 172 -16.55 -11.64 9.30
N GLN A 173 -17.77 -11.28 9.74
CA GLN A 173 -18.73 -12.24 10.28
C GLN A 173 -19.11 -13.31 9.24
N GLU A 174 -19.47 -12.87 8.02
CA GLU A 174 -19.77 -13.78 6.91
C GLU A 174 -18.56 -14.67 6.58
N ARG A 175 -17.34 -14.12 6.57
CA ARG A 175 -16.11 -14.88 6.35
C ARG A 175 -15.92 -15.99 7.37
N SER A 176 -16.09 -15.68 8.65
CA SER A 176 -15.97 -16.66 9.73
C SER A 176 -16.96 -17.81 9.53
N ALA A 177 -18.22 -17.50 9.18
CA ALA A 177 -19.22 -18.52 8.91
C ALA A 177 -18.88 -19.38 7.68
N LEU A 178 -18.40 -18.77 6.60
CA LEU A 178 -17.97 -19.47 5.37
C LEU A 178 -16.78 -20.41 5.64
N MET A 179 -15.77 -19.94 6.39
CA MET A 179 -14.61 -20.75 6.76
C MET A 179 -14.99 -21.95 7.63
N GLN A 180 -15.94 -21.78 8.56
CA GLN A 180 -16.47 -22.88 9.36
C GLN A 180 -17.19 -23.92 8.49
N GLN A 181 -18.06 -23.48 7.57
CA GLN A 181 -18.75 -24.37 6.62
C GLN A 181 -17.75 -25.15 5.76
N LEU A 182 -16.73 -24.47 5.23
CA LEU A 182 -15.68 -25.08 4.42
C LEU A 182 -14.90 -26.13 5.22
N SER A 183 -14.53 -25.81 6.46
CA SER A 183 -13.84 -26.74 7.35
C SER A 183 -14.67 -28.00 7.63
N VAL A 184 -15.96 -27.86 7.88
CA VAL A 184 -16.87 -29.00 8.12
C VAL A 184 -17.00 -29.86 6.86
N LEU A 185 -17.17 -29.22 5.70
CA LEU A 185 -17.31 -29.93 4.42
C LEU A 185 -16.02 -30.67 4.04
N MET A 186 -14.86 -30.05 4.20
CA MET A 186 -13.56 -30.70 3.97
C MET A 186 -13.32 -31.89 4.92
N ALA A 187 -13.72 -31.77 6.19
CA ALA A 187 -13.65 -32.88 7.14
C ALA A 187 -14.57 -34.05 6.71
N ALA A 188 -15.76 -33.75 6.19
CA ALA A 188 -16.65 -34.77 5.64
C ALA A 188 -16.04 -35.46 4.40
N VAL A 189 -15.48 -34.70 3.45
CA VAL A 189 -14.86 -35.26 2.24
C VAL A 189 -13.65 -36.15 2.57
N THR A 190 -12.79 -35.70 3.48
CA THR A 190 -11.58 -36.44 3.89
C THR A 190 -11.91 -37.68 4.72
N GLY A 191 -12.92 -37.60 5.60
CA GLY A 191 -13.36 -38.72 6.44
C GLY A 191 -14.10 -39.85 5.69
N HIS A 192 -14.74 -39.57 4.55
CA HIS A 192 -15.55 -40.55 3.81
C HIS A 192 -14.83 -41.21 2.62
N SER A 193 -13.51 -41.00 2.47
CA SER A 193 -12.70 -41.46 1.32
C SER A 193 -12.68 -42.99 1.07
N SER A 194 -13.17 -43.83 2.00
CA SER A 194 -13.19 -45.29 1.80
C SER A 194 -14.51 -45.85 1.23
N ARG A 195 -15.62 -45.09 1.17
CA ARG A 195 -16.95 -45.64 0.81
C ARG A 195 -17.87 -44.74 -0.02
N CYS A 196 -17.42 -43.57 -0.48
CA CYS A 196 -18.26 -42.73 -1.34
C CYS A 196 -18.40 -43.30 -2.75
N THR A 197 -19.65 -43.33 -3.25
CA THR A 197 -19.92 -43.51 -4.68
C THR A 197 -19.40 -42.29 -5.45
N THR A 198 -19.07 -42.48 -6.74
CA THR A 198 -18.53 -41.41 -7.60
C THR A 198 -19.41 -40.15 -7.65
N ASN A 199 -20.74 -40.31 -7.61
CA ASN A 199 -21.67 -39.19 -7.65
C ASN A 199 -21.63 -38.32 -6.39
N ASN A 200 -21.53 -38.95 -5.20
CA ASN A 200 -21.44 -38.23 -3.92
C ASN A 200 -20.13 -37.44 -3.80
N ALA A 201 -19.04 -37.95 -4.40
CA ALA A 201 -17.77 -37.24 -4.42
C ALA A 201 -17.85 -35.97 -5.29
N VAL A 202 -18.44 -36.05 -6.48
CA VAL A 202 -18.61 -34.90 -7.39
C VAL A 202 -19.45 -33.80 -6.76
N GLU A 203 -20.56 -34.15 -6.12
CA GLU A 203 -21.41 -33.18 -5.40
C GLU A 203 -20.65 -32.50 -4.25
N ALA A 204 -19.87 -33.26 -3.50
CA ALA A 204 -19.10 -32.71 -2.39
C ALA A 204 -17.99 -31.75 -2.87
N TYR A 205 -17.30 -32.07 -3.97
CA TYR A 205 -16.32 -31.15 -4.57
C TYR A 205 -16.98 -29.89 -5.12
N SER A 206 -18.13 -30.00 -5.80
CA SER A 206 -18.88 -28.83 -6.27
C SER A 206 -19.28 -27.90 -5.11
N ALA A 207 -19.70 -28.46 -3.98
CA ALA A 207 -20.04 -27.68 -2.80
C ALA A 207 -18.82 -26.98 -2.16
N VAL A 208 -17.62 -27.58 -2.25
CA VAL A 208 -16.37 -26.95 -1.82
C VAL A 208 -16.03 -25.77 -2.73
N ASP A 209 -16.14 -25.94 -4.04
CA ASP A 209 -15.87 -24.88 -5.02
C ASP A 209 -16.83 -23.69 -4.84
N ASP A 210 -18.13 -23.96 -4.66
CA ASP A 210 -19.14 -22.92 -4.38
C ASP A 210 -18.82 -22.11 -3.11
N LEU A 211 -18.35 -22.77 -2.05
CA LEU A 211 -17.93 -22.10 -0.82
C LEU A 211 -16.64 -21.30 -1.01
N ALA A 212 -15.67 -21.82 -1.76
CA ALA A 212 -14.44 -21.12 -2.10
C ALA A 212 -14.73 -19.83 -2.90
N ASP A 213 -15.63 -19.89 -3.89
CA ASP A 213 -16.07 -18.75 -4.68
C ASP A 213 -16.79 -17.69 -3.83
N ARG A 214 -17.61 -18.11 -2.86
CA ARG A 214 -18.24 -17.20 -1.90
C ARG A 214 -17.21 -16.54 -1.00
N LEU A 215 -16.21 -17.30 -0.51
CA LEU A 215 -15.13 -16.78 0.31
C LEU A 215 -14.28 -15.77 -0.46
N GLN A 216 -13.97 -16.04 -1.73
CA GLN A 216 -13.25 -15.12 -2.61
C GLN A 216 -14.03 -13.81 -2.82
N ARG A 217 -15.33 -13.90 -3.13
CA ARG A 217 -16.19 -12.70 -3.25
C ARG A 217 -16.25 -11.90 -1.96
N ASN A 218 -16.35 -12.57 -0.82
CA ASN A 218 -16.31 -11.93 0.49
C ASN A 218 -14.96 -11.22 0.75
N ALA A 219 -13.83 -11.83 0.42
CA ALA A 219 -12.51 -11.21 0.51
C ALA A 219 -12.39 -9.97 -0.39
N LEU A 220 -12.95 -10.01 -1.60
CA LEU A 220 -13.00 -8.84 -2.48
C LEU A 220 -13.83 -7.70 -1.90
N LYS A 221 -14.97 -7.98 -1.24
CA LYS A 221 -15.78 -6.94 -0.57
C LYS A 221 -14.99 -6.19 0.50
N GLU A 222 -14.27 -6.89 1.37
CA GLU A 222 -13.40 -6.26 2.37
C GLU A 222 -12.33 -5.41 1.69
N ARG A 223 -11.67 -5.97 0.68
CA ARG A 223 -10.63 -5.25 -0.06
C ARG A 223 -11.14 -3.96 -0.69
N PHE A 224 -12.33 -3.98 -1.30
CA PHE A 224 -12.94 -2.77 -1.83
C PHE A 224 -13.29 -1.76 -0.73
N ALA A 225 -13.82 -2.22 0.41
CA ALA A 225 -14.07 -1.34 1.54
C ALA A 225 -12.78 -0.64 2.03
N HIS A 226 -11.67 -1.40 2.16
CA HIS A 226 -10.37 -0.84 2.53
C HIS A 226 -9.85 0.14 1.48
N GLY A 227 -9.96 -0.24 0.20
CA GLY A 227 -9.52 0.57 -0.94
C GLY A 227 -10.28 1.90 -1.04
N ASP A 228 -11.61 1.87 -0.91
CA ASP A 228 -12.47 3.05 -0.95
C ASP A 228 -12.15 4.02 0.19
N THR A 229 -12.04 3.52 1.42
CA THR A 229 -11.73 4.36 2.58
C THR A 229 -10.31 4.91 2.49
N GLY A 230 -9.34 4.11 2.03
CA GLY A 230 -7.98 4.57 1.78
C GLY A 230 -7.90 5.63 0.68
N ALA A 231 -8.66 5.46 -0.41
CA ALA A 231 -8.78 6.46 -1.46
C ALA A 231 -9.37 7.76 -0.90
N PHE A 232 -10.47 7.69 -0.14
CA PHE A 232 -11.07 8.89 0.45
C PHE A 232 -10.11 9.63 1.40
N LEU A 233 -9.37 8.90 2.25
CA LEU A 233 -8.33 9.47 3.10
C LEU A 233 -7.29 10.25 2.27
N CYS A 234 -6.83 9.65 1.17
CA CYS A 234 -5.80 10.24 0.31
C CYS A 234 -6.30 11.41 -0.55
N TRP A 235 -7.56 11.41 -0.99
CA TRP A 235 -8.09 12.37 -1.95
C TRP A 235 -8.93 13.49 -1.36
N SER A 236 -9.55 13.23 -0.22
CA SER A 236 -10.53 14.16 0.37
C SER A 236 -10.07 14.71 1.71
N VAL A 237 -9.39 13.89 2.52
CA VAL A 237 -8.94 14.32 3.85
C VAL A 237 -7.55 14.96 3.78
N MET A 238 -6.56 14.26 3.23
CA MET A 238 -5.18 14.75 3.19
C MET A 238 -4.99 15.80 2.11
N ASN A 239 -4.28 16.88 2.46
CA ASN A 239 -3.72 17.77 1.44
C ASN A 239 -2.47 17.14 0.79
N PRO A 240 -1.98 17.68 -0.34
CA PRO A 240 -0.85 17.11 -1.05
C PRO A 240 0.44 17.01 -0.22
N LEU A 241 0.76 18.00 0.62
CA LEU A 241 1.93 17.94 1.50
C LEU A 241 1.82 16.79 2.51
N GLN A 242 0.65 16.63 3.12
CA GLN A 242 0.33 15.55 4.05
C GLN A 242 0.44 14.16 3.41
N LEU A 243 -0.10 14.01 2.21
CA LEU A 243 0.02 12.81 1.41
C LEU A 243 1.50 12.50 1.07
N GLY A 244 2.27 13.51 0.66
CA GLY A 244 3.69 13.36 0.40
C GLY A 244 4.47 12.89 1.63
N LYS A 245 4.19 13.49 2.80
CA LYS A 245 4.75 13.06 4.09
C LYS A 245 4.37 11.63 4.45
N SER A 246 3.12 11.25 4.22
CA SER A 246 2.66 9.87 4.44
C SER A 246 3.47 8.89 3.59
N LEU A 247 3.61 9.16 2.29
CA LEU A 247 4.37 8.30 1.37
C LEU A 247 5.85 8.15 1.77
N THR A 248 6.50 9.23 2.19
CA THR A 248 7.91 9.20 2.58
C THR A 248 8.11 8.53 3.94
N ALA A 249 7.25 8.81 4.91
CA ALA A 249 7.31 8.23 6.25
C ALA A 249 6.93 6.74 6.28
N CYS A 250 6.13 6.26 5.32
CA CYS A 250 5.80 4.84 5.20
C CYS A 250 6.97 3.97 4.77
N TYR A 251 8.00 4.53 4.11
CA TYR A 251 9.15 3.74 3.67
C TYR A 251 9.89 3.13 4.89
N PRO A 252 10.22 1.82 4.88
CA PRO A 252 10.32 0.92 3.73
C PRO A 252 9.07 0.08 3.41
N TYR A 253 7.89 0.49 3.84
CA TYR A 253 6.62 -0.21 3.60
C TYR A 253 5.71 0.54 2.62
N ILE A 254 4.72 -0.17 2.09
CA ILE A 254 3.59 0.44 1.38
C ILE A 254 2.59 0.93 2.43
N PRO A 255 2.03 2.15 2.29
CA PRO A 255 1.05 2.71 3.19
C PRO A 255 -0.15 1.77 3.37
N ASP A 256 -0.44 1.47 4.62
CA ASP A 256 -1.72 0.88 5.03
C ASP A 256 -2.59 2.00 5.59
N SER A 257 -3.49 2.52 4.77
CA SER A 257 -4.40 3.59 5.17
C SER A 257 -5.26 3.21 6.36
N VAL A 258 -5.67 1.94 6.46
CA VAL A 258 -6.49 1.46 7.57
C VAL A 258 -5.70 1.47 8.86
N ALA A 259 -4.46 0.96 8.83
CA ALA A 259 -3.59 0.97 10.00
C ALA A 259 -3.26 2.41 10.47
N ILE A 260 -3.02 3.33 9.52
CA ILE A 260 -2.81 4.76 9.84
C ILE A 260 -4.05 5.36 10.51
N MET A 261 -5.23 5.21 9.91
CA MET A 261 -6.48 5.77 10.46
C MET A 261 -6.80 5.22 11.86
N GLN A 262 -6.62 3.91 12.05
CA GLN A 262 -6.84 3.25 13.34
C GLN A 262 -5.85 3.76 14.40
N SER A 263 -4.58 3.91 14.03
CA SER A 263 -3.54 4.42 14.94
C SER A 263 -3.76 5.88 15.33
N VAL A 264 -4.15 6.73 14.38
CA VAL A 264 -4.53 8.13 14.62
C VAL A 264 -5.73 8.21 15.55
N SER A 265 -6.77 7.42 15.27
CA SER A 265 -8.00 7.38 16.09
C SER A 265 -7.72 6.88 17.51
N ALA A 266 -6.87 5.86 17.67
CA ALA A 266 -6.47 5.34 18.97
C ALA A 266 -5.68 6.39 19.78
N THR A 267 -4.77 7.12 19.14
CA THR A 267 -3.99 8.19 19.78
C THR A 267 -4.88 9.32 20.27
N ARG A 268 -5.87 9.74 19.47
CA ARG A 268 -6.85 10.75 19.86
C ARG A 268 -7.67 10.34 21.08
N ARG A 269 -8.11 9.07 21.16
CA ARG A 269 -8.87 8.56 22.33
C ARG A 269 -8.03 8.55 23.61
N ARG A 270 -6.71 8.41 23.51
CA ARG A 270 -5.77 8.44 24.65
C ARG A 270 -5.38 9.84 25.09
N GLN A 271 -5.65 10.86 24.27
CA GLN A 271 -5.52 12.27 24.62
C GLN A 271 -6.91 12.86 24.91
N PRO A 272 -7.57 12.49 26.02
CA PRO A 272 -8.75 13.23 26.44
C PRO A 272 -8.32 14.68 26.61
N GLN A 273 -9.09 15.60 26.01
CA GLN A 273 -8.87 17.05 26.01
C GLN A 273 -8.21 17.47 27.32
N LEU A 274 -6.94 17.87 27.27
CA LEU A 274 -6.41 18.83 28.21
C LEU A 274 -7.36 20.03 28.07
N ALA A 275 -8.38 20.07 28.93
CA ALA A 275 -9.35 21.14 28.94
C ALA A 275 -8.56 22.44 28.90
N PRO A 276 -8.91 23.40 28.02
CA PRO A 276 -8.29 24.72 28.08
C PRO A 276 -8.56 25.23 29.48
N GLY A 277 -7.53 25.16 30.33
CA GLY A 277 -7.61 25.59 31.71
C GLY A 277 -8.07 27.03 31.69
N CYS A 278 -9.15 27.30 32.43
CA CYS A 278 -9.44 28.62 32.94
C CYS A 278 -8.12 29.26 33.36
N SER A 279 -7.66 30.22 32.57
CA SER A 279 -6.67 31.17 33.04
C SER A 279 -7.47 32.12 33.92
N ASP A 280 -7.31 31.95 35.23
CA ASP A 280 -7.76 32.91 36.24
C ASP A 280 -7.13 34.29 36.01
#